data_AF-A0A7Z6T388-F1
#
_entry.id   AF-A0A7Z6T388-F1
#
_cell.length_a   1.000
_cell.length_b   1.000
_cell.length_c   1.000
_cell.angle_alpha   90.00
_cell.angle_beta   90.00
_cell.angle_gamma   90.00
#
_symmetry.space_group_name_H-M   'P 1'
#
loop_
_entity.id
_entity.type
_entity.pdbx_description
1 polymer ?
#
loop_
_entity_poly.entity_id
_entity_poly.type
_entity_poly.pdbx_seq_one_letter_code
_entity_poly.pdbx_strand_id
1 'polypeptide(L)'
;MAESEFREHMRLTEEAGEEAVRRLGMDPSSIVDGHEMANASCKDEFGADGDGVTRDQPRVTWAPRFESGAAYRAAVATLRAAWSAQGLTVEDIPAPGKGERGAGLPGVRAEGEHHVDLSLRPDRYSGEPTLTADGGCVRHRGYLISWE
;
A
#
# COMPACT_ATOMS: atom_id res chain seq x y z
N MET A 1 -9.20 8.73 -16.65
CA MET A 1 -7.83 9.25 -16.59
C MET A 1 -7.13 9.02 -17.92
N ALA A 2 -6.29 9.94 -18.39
CA ALA A 2 -5.39 9.69 -19.51
C ALA A 2 -4.26 8.73 -19.08
N GLU A 3 -3.59 8.07 -20.03
CA GLU A 3 -2.46 7.18 -19.72
C GLU A 3 -1.35 7.90 -18.93
N SER A 4 -1.03 9.14 -19.30
CA SER A 4 0.01 9.92 -18.61
C SER A 4 -0.33 10.23 -17.16
N GLU A 5 -1.59 10.58 -16.89
CA GLU A 5 -2.08 10.82 -15.54
C GLU A 5 -2.05 9.53 -14.71
N PHE A 6 -2.29 8.37 -15.34
CA PHE A 6 -2.20 7.08 -14.66
C PHE A 6 -0.76 6.70 -14.33
N ARG A 7 0.19 6.91 -15.25
CA ARG A 7 1.61 6.74 -14.95
C ARG A 7 2.10 7.67 -13.83
N GLU A 8 1.58 8.89 -13.79
CA GLU A 8 1.85 9.81 -12.68
C GLU A 8 1.29 9.28 -11.36
N HIS A 9 0.06 8.75 -11.36
CA HIS A 9 -0.55 8.12 -10.20
C HIS A 9 0.22 6.89 -9.69
N MET A 10 0.74 6.05 -10.61
CA MET A 10 1.63 4.94 -10.26
C MET A 10 2.89 5.44 -9.53
N ARG A 11 3.55 6.45 -10.09
CA ARG A 11 4.75 7.06 -9.48
C ARG A 11 4.44 7.63 -8.10
N LEU A 12 3.33 8.35 -7.94
CA LEU A 12 2.92 8.89 -6.65
C LEU A 12 2.61 7.79 -5.63
N THR A 13 2.03 6.67 -6.07
CA THR A 13 1.76 5.50 -5.22
C THR A 13 3.06 4.89 -4.69
N GLU A 14 4.05 4.68 -5.56
CA GLU A 14 5.37 4.15 -5.18
C GLU A 14 6.09 5.13 -4.24
N GLU A 15 6.16 6.41 -4.60
CA GLU A 15 6.82 7.46 -3.80
C GLU A 15 6.24 7.58 -2.39
N ALA A 16 4.90 7.49 -2.25
CA ALA A 16 4.25 7.54 -0.94
C ALA A 16 4.67 6.36 -0.04
N GLY A 17 4.78 5.16 -0.61
CA GLY A 17 5.22 3.98 0.12
C GLY A 17 6.73 4.00 0.43
N GLU A 18 7.57 4.42 -0.52
CA GLU A 18 9.00 4.62 -0.28
C GLU A 18 9.26 5.61 0.85
N GLU A 19 8.53 6.72 0.87
CA GLU A 19 8.65 7.77 1.87
C GLU A 19 8.16 7.27 3.25
N ALA A 20 7.20 6.34 3.30
CA ALA A 20 6.85 5.64 4.53
C ALA A 20 7.97 4.69 5.00
N VAL A 21 8.61 3.95 4.08
CA VAL A 21 9.75 3.08 4.40
C VAL A 21 10.97 3.88 4.90
N ARG A 22 11.29 5.01 4.26
CA ARG A 22 12.38 5.90 4.71
C ARG A 22 12.16 6.44 6.12
N ARG A 23 10.90 6.73 6.50
CA ARG A 23 10.55 7.13 7.87
C ARG A 23 10.80 6.04 8.91
N LEU A 24 10.83 4.77 8.50
CA LEU A 24 11.22 3.65 9.35
C LEU A 24 12.75 3.49 9.44
N GLY A 25 13.52 4.36 8.75
CA GLY A 25 14.97 4.28 8.69
C GLY A 25 15.48 3.14 7.80
N MET A 26 14.68 2.68 6.84
CA MET A 26 15.00 1.57 5.93
C MET A 26 15.16 2.08 4.50
N ASP A 27 15.92 1.34 3.68
CA ASP A 27 16.06 1.61 2.25
C ASP A 27 14.94 0.91 1.47
N PRO A 28 14.02 1.64 0.81
CA PRO A 28 12.89 1.08 0.07
C PRO A 28 13.30 0.04 -0.98
N SER A 29 14.41 0.31 -1.69
CA SER A 29 14.88 -0.56 -2.78
C SER A 29 15.38 -1.92 -2.28
N SER A 30 15.80 -1.99 -1.02
CA SER A 30 16.36 -3.20 -0.41
C SER A 30 15.30 -4.16 0.14
N ILE A 31 14.07 -3.69 0.34
CA ILE A 31 12.99 -4.45 1.00
C ILE A 31 11.69 -4.48 0.19
N VAL A 32 11.71 -4.02 -1.06
CA VAL A 32 10.57 -4.15 -1.96
C VAL A 32 10.26 -5.63 -2.17
N ASP A 33 9.01 -6.01 -1.94
CA ASP A 33 8.54 -7.39 -2.00
C ASP A 33 7.81 -7.66 -3.32
N GLY A 34 7.05 -6.68 -3.82
CA GLY A 34 6.33 -6.83 -5.07
C GLY A 34 5.64 -5.58 -5.58
N HIS A 35 5.45 -5.56 -6.89
CA HIS A 35 4.67 -4.60 -7.65
C HIS A 35 3.49 -5.31 -8.32
N GLU A 36 2.28 -4.79 -8.13
CA GLU A 36 1.06 -5.35 -8.68
C GLU A 36 0.28 -4.26 -9.44
N MET A 37 -0.39 -4.64 -10.53
CA MET A 37 -1.19 -3.72 -11.37
C MET A 37 -2.67 -4.12 -11.45
N ALA A 38 -3.03 -5.31 -11.02
CA ALA A 38 -4.39 -5.82 -11.21
C ALA A 38 -4.80 -6.71 -10.03
N ASN A 39 -5.86 -6.29 -9.34
CA ASN A 39 -6.67 -7.20 -8.55
C ASN A 39 -7.86 -7.66 -9.42
N ALA A 40 -8.18 -8.94 -9.43
CA ALA A 40 -9.38 -9.47 -10.10
C ALA A 40 -10.62 -8.62 -9.74
N SER A 41 -10.69 -8.16 -8.48
CA SER A 41 -11.74 -7.30 -7.96
C SER A 41 -11.93 -5.96 -8.68
N CYS A 42 -10.92 -5.38 -9.34
CA CYS A 42 -11.11 -4.13 -10.10
C CYS A 42 -11.86 -4.35 -11.43
N LYS A 43 -11.89 -5.60 -11.91
CA LYS A 43 -12.52 -6.01 -13.17
C LYS A 43 -13.93 -6.59 -12.98
N ASP A 44 -14.36 -6.79 -11.74
CA ASP A 44 -15.56 -7.59 -11.40
C ASP A 44 -16.90 -6.81 -11.44
N GLU A 45 -16.91 -5.54 -11.84
CA GLU A 45 -18.18 -4.88 -12.18
C GLU A 45 -18.51 -5.13 -13.65
N PHE A 46 -19.56 -5.93 -13.88
CA PHE A 46 -20.30 -6.28 -15.10
C PHE A 46 -20.68 -5.15 -16.09
N GLY A 47 -19.97 -4.02 -16.11
CA GLY A 47 -20.08 -2.99 -17.15
C GLY A 47 -18.93 -3.13 -18.13
N ALA A 48 -19.21 -3.51 -19.38
CA ALA A 48 -18.24 -3.48 -20.45
C ALA A 48 -17.62 -2.08 -20.52
N ASP A 49 -16.34 -1.95 -20.17
CA ASP A 49 -15.60 -0.74 -20.45
C ASP A 49 -15.57 -0.55 -21.97
N GLY A 50 -15.82 0.67 -22.44
CA GLY A 50 -15.77 0.97 -23.87
C GLY A 50 -14.37 0.77 -24.44
N ASP A 51 -14.27 0.60 -25.77
CA ASP A 51 -12.99 0.41 -26.45
C ASP A 51 -11.92 1.41 -25.99
N GLY A 52 -10.77 0.89 -25.56
CA GLY A 52 -9.60 1.69 -25.15
C GLY A 52 -9.61 2.20 -23.70
N VAL A 53 -10.53 1.73 -22.85
CA VAL A 53 -10.54 1.98 -21.39
C VAL A 53 -10.16 0.72 -20.63
N THR A 54 -9.21 0.87 -19.69
CA THR A 54 -8.71 -0.20 -18.81
C THR A 54 -8.91 0.21 -17.35
N ARG A 55 -9.00 -0.78 -16.46
CA ARG A 55 -9.00 -0.63 -15.00
C ARG A 55 -7.82 -1.36 -14.41
N ASP A 56 -6.95 -0.61 -13.77
CA ASP A 56 -5.78 -1.14 -13.09
C ASP A 56 -5.70 -0.54 -11.68
N GLN A 57 -5.04 -1.28 -10.79
CA GLN A 57 -4.80 -0.92 -9.40
C GLN A 57 -3.31 -1.02 -9.13
N PRO A 58 -2.58 0.11 -9.15
CA PRO A 58 -1.18 0.09 -8.78
C PRO A 58 -1.05 -0.17 -7.28
N ARG A 59 -0.34 -1.24 -6.94
CA ARG A 59 0.01 -1.55 -5.56
C ARG A 59 1.48 -1.91 -5.48
N VAL A 60 2.14 -1.37 -4.47
CA VAL A 60 3.53 -1.70 -4.12
C VAL A 60 3.58 -2.21 -2.69
N THR A 61 4.38 -3.23 -2.47
CA THR A 61 4.54 -3.87 -1.17
C THR A 61 6.01 -3.94 -0.77
N TRP A 62 6.26 -3.72 0.52
CA TRP A 62 7.58 -3.86 1.12
C TRP A 62 7.50 -4.79 2.33
N ALA A 63 8.56 -5.55 2.57
CA ALA A 63 8.66 -6.53 3.65
C ALA A 63 9.68 -6.09 4.73
N PRO A 64 9.37 -5.05 5.54
CA PRO A 64 10.26 -4.57 6.57
C PRO A 64 10.49 -5.64 7.65
N ARG A 65 11.76 -5.84 8.02
CA ARG A 65 12.16 -6.75 9.10
C ARG A 65 12.35 -5.97 10.39
N PHE A 66 11.70 -6.43 11.47
CA PHE A 66 11.85 -5.84 12.79
C PHE A 66 12.47 -6.85 13.75
N GLU A 67 13.39 -6.40 14.59
CA GLU A 67 14.11 -7.26 15.55
C GLU A 67 13.19 -7.84 16.63
N SER A 68 12.06 -7.18 16.89
CA SER A 68 11.08 -7.63 17.89
C SER A 68 9.69 -7.05 17.63
N GLY A 69 8.68 -7.63 18.27
CA GLY A 69 7.33 -7.05 18.28
C GLY A 69 7.26 -5.66 18.92
N ALA A 70 8.22 -5.31 19.80
CA ALA A 70 8.32 -3.96 20.35
C ALA A 70 8.84 -2.97 19.30
N ALA A 71 9.86 -3.35 18.52
CA ALA A 71 10.35 -2.56 17.40
C ALA A 71 9.27 -2.34 16.33
N TYR A 72 8.50 -3.39 16.01
CA TYR A 72 7.34 -3.27 15.13
C TYR A 72 6.29 -2.28 15.65
N ARG A 73 5.90 -2.35 16.94
CA ARG A 73 4.94 -1.40 17.51
C ARG A 73 5.47 0.04 17.54
N ALA A 74 6.78 0.21 17.73
CA ALA A 74 7.42 1.52 17.60
C ALA A 74 7.32 2.05 16.17
N ALA A 75 7.55 1.21 15.16
CA ALA A 75 7.38 1.57 13.75
C ALA A 75 5.93 1.99 13.41
N VAL A 76 4.94 1.24 13.91
CA VAL A 76 3.51 1.60 13.80
C VAL A 76 3.25 2.99 14.42
N ALA A 77 3.79 3.25 15.61
CA ALA A 77 3.64 4.56 16.26
C ALA A 77 4.35 5.69 15.48
N THR A 78 5.53 5.43 14.92
CA THR A 78 6.26 6.37 14.06
C THR A 78 5.44 6.76 12.84
N LEU A 79 4.88 5.79 12.11
CA LEU A 79 4.05 6.07 10.93
C LEU A 79 2.76 6.79 11.32
N ARG A 80 2.08 6.35 12.38
CA ARG A 80 0.87 7.03 12.88
C ARG A 80 1.14 8.52 13.15
N ALA A 81 2.22 8.83 13.87
CA ALA A 81 2.58 10.20 14.20
C ALA A 81 2.95 11.00 12.94
N ALA A 82 3.75 10.42 12.04
CA ALA A 82 4.19 11.09 10.83
C ALA A 82 3.04 11.38 9.85
N TRP A 83 2.13 10.42 9.65
CA TRP A 83 0.97 10.59 8.77
C TRP A 83 -0.04 11.57 9.37
N SER A 84 -0.27 11.52 10.68
CA SER A 84 -1.13 12.51 11.36
C SER A 84 -0.56 13.93 11.23
N ALA A 85 0.76 14.09 11.35
CA ALA A 85 1.43 15.38 11.19
C ALA A 85 1.35 15.92 9.75
N GLN A 86 1.18 15.04 8.76
CA GLN A 86 0.92 15.39 7.36
C GLN A 86 -0.56 15.70 7.09
N GLY A 87 -1.44 15.58 8.08
CA GLY A 87 -2.88 15.81 7.91
C GLY A 87 -3.63 14.65 7.26
N LEU A 88 -3.01 13.47 7.14
CA LEU A 88 -3.68 12.29 6.61
C LEU A 88 -4.72 11.75 7.59
N THR A 89 -5.76 11.10 7.05
CA THR A 89 -6.73 10.38 7.88
C THR A 89 -6.12 9.06 8.31
N VAL A 90 -5.75 8.96 9.59
CA VAL A 90 -5.07 7.79 10.15
C VAL A 90 -6.02 6.94 10.97
N GLU A 91 -5.96 5.63 10.76
CA GLU A 91 -6.74 4.65 11.52
C GLU A 91 -5.89 3.50 12.04
N ASP A 92 -6.28 3.00 13.20
CA ASP A 92 -5.65 1.84 13.82
C ASP A 92 -6.27 0.54 13.32
N ILE A 93 -5.42 -0.42 12.96
CA ILE A 93 -5.85 -1.77 12.60
C ILE A 93 -5.67 -2.65 13.85
N PRO A 94 -6.74 -3.28 14.35
CA PRO A 94 -6.62 -4.17 15.51
C PRO A 94 -5.67 -5.33 15.21
N ALA A 95 -4.95 -5.77 16.22
CA ALA A 95 -4.08 -6.93 16.09
C ALA A 95 -4.89 -8.19 15.72
N PRO A 96 -4.34 -9.08 14.88
CA PRO A 96 -4.91 -10.40 14.66
C PRO A 96 -5.13 -11.14 15.98
N GLY A 97 -6.20 -11.93 16.02
CA GLY A 97 -6.62 -12.70 17.17
C GLY A 97 -5.63 -13.81 17.55
N LYS A 98 -5.79 -14.36 18.75
CA LYS A 98 -4.97 -15.47 19.22
C LYS A 98 -5.10 -16.67 18.26
N GLY A 99 -3.97 -17.20 17.80
CA GLY A 99 -3.91 -18.33 16.87
C GLY A 99 -3.89 -17.92 15.39
N GLU A 100 -4.06 -16.63 15.10
CA GLU A 100 -3.89 -16.09 13.75
C GLU A 100 -2.42 -15.73 13.48
N ARG A 101 -2.07 -15.64 12.19
CA ARG A 101 -0.77 -15.15 11.75
C ARG A 101 -0.63 -13.68 12.13
N GLY A 102 0.52 -13.30 12.69
CA GLY A 102 0.75 -11.95 13.21
C GLY A 102 0.00 -11.63 14.52
N ALA A 103 -0.47 -12.64 15.26
CA ALA A 103 -1.20 -12.43 16.51
C ALA A 103 -0.49 -11.45 17.48
N GLY A 104 -1.25 -10.48 17.98
CA GLY A 104 -0.74 -9.46 18.91
C GLY A 104 0.06 -8.32 18.27
N LEU A 105 0.18 -8.28 16.93
CA LEU A 105 0.80 -7.18 16.19
C LEU A 105 -0.29 -6.29 15.56
N PRO A 106 -0.59 -5.10 16.13
CA PRO A 106 -1.57 -4.18 15.56
C PRO A 106 -0.99 -3.45 14.34
N GLY A 107 -1.83 -3.05 13.40
CA GLY A 107 -1.40 -2.25 12.26
C GLY A 107 -1.82 -0.79 12.35
N VAL A 108 -1.43 -0.02 11.34
CA VAL A 108 -1.90 1.33 11.08
C VAL A 108 -2.18 1.48 9.59
N ARG A 109 -3.23 2.23 9.24
CA ARG A 109 -3.51 2.67 7.88
C ARG A 109 -3.67 4.18 7.82
N ALA A 110 -3.37 4.77 6.68
CA ALA A 110 -3.65 6.15 6.39
C ALA A 110 -4.18 6.28 4.96
N GLU A 111 -5.21 7.09 4.78
CA GLU A 111 -5.66 7.52 3.45
C GLU A 111 -4.90 8.80 3.09
N GLY A 112 -4.10 8.70 2.03
CA GLY A 112 -3.24 9.75 1.51
C GLY A 112 -3.95 10.74 0.60
N GLU A 113 -3.26 11.85 0.28
CA GLU A 113 -3.63 12.64 -0.89
C GLU A 113 -3.54 11.78 -2.16
N HIS A 114 -4.30 12.12 -3.20
CA HIS A 114 -4.37 11.37 -4.47
C HIS A 114 -5.01 9.97 -4.40
N HIS A 115 -5.77 9.64 -3.35
CA HIS A 115 -6.41 8.32 -3.21
C HIS A 115 -5.42 7.15 -3.10
N VAL A 116 -4.25 7.41 -2.49
CA VAL A 116 -3.27 6.36 -2.16
C VAL A 116 -3.48 5.93 -0.71
N ASP A 117 -3.87 4.68 -0.51
CA ASP A 117 -3.97 4.06 0.81
C ASP A 117 -2.60 3.50 1.23
N LEU A 118 -2.14 3.92 2.41
CA LEU A 118 -0.93 3.41 3.04
C LEU A 118 -1.29 2.51 4.20
N SER A 119 -0.57 1.41 4.39
CA SER A 119 -0.71 0.61 5.62
C SER A 119 0.58 -0.09 6.02
N LEU A 120 0.75 -0.27 7.33
CA LEU A 120 1.72 -1.21 7.92
C LEU A 120 0.95 -2.17 8.81
N ARG A 121 0.92 -3.45 8.47
CA ARG A 121 0.24 -4.50 9.23
C ARG A 121 0.89 -5.86 8.99
N PRO A 122 0.64 -6.87 9.83
CA PRO A 122 1.02 -8.24 9.48
C PRO A 122 0.22 -8.69 8.25
N ASP A 123 0.90 -9.28 7.28
CA ASP A 123 0.25 -9.99 6.17
C ASP A 123 -0.59 -11.15 6.72
N ARG A 124 -1.75 -11.36 6.09
CA ARG A 124 -2.76 -12.30 6.57
C ARG A 124 -2.31 -13.76 6.43
N TYR A 125 -1.44 -14.05 5.46
CA TYR A 125 -1.03 -15.42 5.14
C TYR A 125 0.27 -15.82 5.83
N SER A 126 1.27 -14.94 5.80
CA SER A 126 2.59 -15.16 6.39
C SER A 126 2.64 -14.75 7.87
N GLY A 127 1.92 -13.69 8.24
CA GLY A 127 2.04 -13.03 9.54
C GLY A 127 3.25 -12.10 9.65
N GLU A 128 4.01 -11.95 8.58
CA GLU A 128 5.17 -11.07 8.53
C GLU A 128 4.70 -9.60 8.39
N PRO A 129 5.44 -8.64 8.96
CA PRO A 129 5.16 -7.23 8.76
C PRO A 129 5.25 -6.83 7.28
N THR A 130 4.20 -6.21 6.78
CA THR A 130 4.10 -5.75 5.39
C THR A 130 3.67 -4.29 5.38
N LEU A 131 4.41 -3.48 4.63
CA LEU A 131 4.01 -2.13 4.28
C LEU A 131 3.42 -2.16 2.86
N THR A 132 2.29 -1.49 2.67
CA THR A 132 1.60 -1.43 1.38
C THR A 132 1.26 0.00 1.03
N ALA A 133 1.50 0.38 -0.21
CA ALA A 133 0.92 1.55 -0.85
C ALA A 133 -0.01 1.07 -1.97
N ASP A 134 -1.26 1.50 -1.93
CA ASP A 134 -2.32 1.07 -2.83
C ASP A 134 -2.99 2.29 -3.45
N GLY A 135 -2.81 2.49 -4.74
CA GLY A 135 -3.42 3.62 -5.47
C GLY A 135 -4.89 3.42 -5.81
N GLY A 136 -5.52 2.33 -5.35
CA GLY A 136 -6.92 2.01 -5.62
C GLY A 136 -7.19 1.61 -7.08
N CYS A 137 -8.42 1.18 -7.35
CA CYS A 137 -8.84 0.85 -8.71
C CYS A 137 -9.10 2.13 -9.52
N VAL A 138 -8.33 2.36 -10.58
CA VAL A 138 -8.43 3.57 -11.42
C VAL A 138 -8.80 3.19 -12.86
N ARG A 139 -9.79 3.90 -13.43
CA ARG A 139 -10.13 3.84 -14.86
C ARG A 139 -9.23 4.78 -15.68
N HIS A 140 -8.47 4.23 -16.61
CA HIS A 140 -7.63 5.02 -17.51
C HIS A 140 -7.79 4.61 -18.98
N ARG A 141 -7.42 5.51 -19.89
CA ARG A 141 -7.28 5.19 -21.32
C ARG A 141 -5.90 4.60 -21.57
N GLY A 142 -5.78 3.71 -22.56
CA GLY A 142 -4.54 3.02 -22.90
C GLY A 142 -4.59 1.52 -22.59
N TYR A 143 -3.75 0.75 -23.28
CA TYR A 143 -3.69 -0.71 -23.16
C TYR A 143 -2.46 -1.12 -22.34
N LEU A 144 -2.67 -1.96 -21.32
CA LEU A 144 -1.63 -2.73 -20.60
C LEU A 144 -0.44 -1.87 -20.13
N ILE A 145 -0.66 -1.08 -19.08
CA ILE A 145 0.42 -0.34 -18.42
C ILE A 145 1.04 -1.25 -17.35
N SER A 146 2.36 -1.39 -17.37
CA SER A 146 3.15 -2.08 -16.34
C SER A 146 4.01 -1.08 -15.59
N TRP A 147 4.66 -1.54 -14.51
CA TRP A 147 5.63 -0.77 -13.74
C TRP A 147 6.97 -0.53 -14.48
N GLU A 148 7.11 -0.95 -15.74
CA GLU A 148 8.34 -0.85 -16.55
C GLU A 148 8.37 0.37 -17.49
#